data_AF-A0A6G7Y938-F1
#
_entry.id   AF-A0A6G7Y938-F1
#
_cell.length_a   1.000
_cell.length_b   1.000
_cell.length_c   1.000
_cell.angle_alpha   90.00
_cell.angle_beta   90.00
_cell.angle_gamma   90.00
#
_symmetry.space_group_name_H-M   'P 1'
#
loop_
_entity.id
_entity.type
_entity.pdbx_description
1 polymer ?
#
loop_
_entity_poly.entity_id
_entity_poly.type
_entity_poly.pdbx_seq_one_letter_code
_entity_poly.pdbx_strand_id
1 'polypeptide(L)' 'MEEHRSVEEPDDRDAAARAAAPPPTTGHAEIDRALADLDLGEDVHQHHDAYAAAVEAVQRALNPAAQGPRPQP' A
#
# COMPACT_ATOMS: atom_id res chain seq x y z
N MET A 1 0.07 -5.10 42.15
CA MET A 1 -0.44 -4.03 41.27
C MET A 1 0.14 -4.32 39.91
N GLU A 2 -0.50 -5.22 39.17
CA GLU A 2 -0.11 -5.55 37.81
C GLU A 2 -0.80 -4.53 36.91
N GLU A 3 0.00 -3.67 36.30
CA GLU A 3 -0.45 -2.67 35.33
C GLU A 3 -0.92 -3.42 34.08
N HIS A 4 -2.23 -3.65 33.99
CA HIS A 4 -2.88 -4.09 32.76
C HIS A 4 -2.67 -2.97 31.74
N ARG A 5 -1.61 -3.09 30.93
CA ARG A 5 -1.46 -2.33 29.69
C ARG A 5 -2.66 -2.69 28.81
N SER A 6 -3.70 -1.88 28.90
CA SER A 6 -4.84 -1.91 27.98
C SER A 6 -4.26 -1.82 26.57
N VAL A 7 -4.27 -2.93 25.85
CA VAL A 7 -4.22 -2.91 24.39
C VAL A 7 -5.51 -2.20 24.02
N GLU A 8 -5.39 -0.92 23.65
CA GLU A 8 -6.44 -0.18 22.98
C GLU A 8 -6.67 -0.91 21.66
N GLU A 9 -7.66 -1.80 21.65
CA GLU A 9 -8.14 -2.45 20.44
C GLU A 9 -8.63 -1.31 19.53
N PRO A 10 -8.06 -1.16 18.32
CA PRO A 10 -8.36 0.01 17.49
C PRO A 10 -9.87 0.04 17.22
N ASP A 11 -10.56 1.09 17.71
CA ASP A 11 -11.99 1.29 17.51
C ASP A 11 -12.25 1.26 15.98
N ASP A 12 -13.13 0.37 15.52
CA ASP A 12 -13.45 0.22 14.09
C ASP A 12 -13.85 1.55 13.42
N ARG A 13 -14.32 2.55 14.18
CA ARG A 13 -14.59 3.89 13.64
C ARG A 13 -13.32 4.67 13.34
N ASP A 14 -12.21 4.44 14.04
CA ASP A 14 -10.90 5.02 13.74
C ASP A 14 -10.33 4.43 12.44
N ALA A 15 -10.50 3.12 12.24
CA ALA A 15 -10.17 2.46 10.97
C ALA A 15 -11.01 2.98 9.80
N ALA A 16 -12.33 3.14 10.00
CA ALA A 16 -13.22 3.71 8.99
C ALA A 16 -12.91 5.18 8.70
N ALA A 17 -12.57 5.98 9.72
CA ALA A 17 -12.15 7.37 9.56
C ALA A 17 -10.80 7.48 8.82
N ARG A 18 -9.85 6.56 9.07
CA ARG A 18 -8.57 6.50 8.37
C ARG A 18 -8.72 6.01 6.93
N ALA A 19 -9.69 5.15 6.65
CA ALA A 19 -10.07 4.77 5.28
C ALA A 19 -10.74 5.92 4.51
N ALA A 20 -11.39 6.86 5.20
CA ALA A 20 -12.03 8.02 4.59
C ALA A 20 -11.06 9.20 4.31
N ALA A 21 -9.84 9.16 4.88
CA ALA A 21 -8.82 10.16 4.58
C ALA A 21 -8.23 9.90 3.18
N PRO A 22 -7.94 10.95 2.37
CA PRO A 22 -7.28 10.76 1.10
C PRO A 22 -5.95 10.05 1.30
N PRO A 23 -5.58 9.10 0.41
CA PRO A 23 -4.33 8.38 0.55
C PRO A 23 -3.15 9.35 0.61
N PRO A 24 -2.13 9.08 1.44
CA PRO A 24 -0.95 9.93 1.53
C PRO A 24 -0.28 10.04 0.17
N THR A 25 0.07 11.26 -0.23
CA THR A 25 0.71 11.51 -1.53
C THR A 25 2.22 11.34 -1.42
N THR A 26 2.79 10.56 -2.32
CA THR A 26 4.23 10.35 -2.48
C THR A 26 4.91 11.44 -3.33
N GLY A 27 4.11 12.29 -4.00
CA GLY A 27 4.59 13.33 -4.92
C GLY A 27 4.98 12.79 -6.30
N HIS A 28 4.73 11.51 -6.55
CA HIS A 28 4.97 10.84 -7.83
C HIS A 28 3.65 10.41 -8.43
N ALA A 29 3.21 11.10 -9.50
CA ALA A 29 1.88 10.92 -10.07
C ALA A 29 1.54 9.47 -10.48
N GLU A 30 2.52 8.69 -10.95
CA GLU A 30 2.30 7.27 -11.29
C GLU A 30 2.10 6.39 -10.04
N ILE A 31 2.86 6.65 -8.97
CA ILE A 31 2.74 5.91 -7.71
C ILE A 31 1.43 6.27 -7.03
N ASP A 32 1.14 7.56 -6.95
CA ASP A 32 -0.09 8.07 -6.34
C ASP A 32 -1.34 7.52 -7.05
N ARG A 33 -1.30 7.38 -8.39
CA ARG A 33 -2.36 6.74 -9.15
C ARG A 33 -2.49 5.25 -8.84
N ALA A 34 -1.38 4.52 -8.83
CA ALA A 34 -1.40 3.08 -8.56
C ALA A 34 -1.87 2.76 -7.13
N LEU A 35 -1.50 3.58 -6.15
CA LEU A 35 -1.95 3.45 -4.77
C LEU A 35 -3.41 3.85 -4.59
N ALA A 36 -3.90 4.84 -5.35
CA ALA A 36 -5.31 5.22 -5.33
C ALA A 36 -6.24 4.17 -5.98
N ASP A 37 -5.71 3.41 -6.93
CA ASP A 37 -6.43 2.31 -7.62
C ASP A 37 -6.37 0.99 -6.83
N LEU A 38 -5.46 0.88 -5.87
CA LEU A 38 -5.28 -0.31 -5.04
C LEU A 38 -6.44 -0.45 -4.04
N ASP A 39 -7.42 -1.27 -4.39
CA ASP A 39 -8.47 -1.71 -3.47
C ASP A 39 -8.04 -2.99 -2.73
N LEU A 40 -8.06 -2.94 -1.40
CA LEU A 40 -7.75 -4.06 -0.50
C LEU A 40 -8.95 -4.39 0.40
N GLY A 41 -10.16 -3.98 0.02
CA GLY A 41 -11.38 -4.21 0.79
C GLY A 41 -11.96 -5.61 0.60
N GLU A 42 -11.52 -6.31 -0.44
CA GLU A 42 -11.93 -7.67 -0.75
C GLU A 42 -11.13 -8.73 0.05
N ASP A 43 -11.41 -10.01 -0.21
CA ASP A 43 -10.72 -11.10 0.45
C ASP A 43 -9.21 -11.08 0.14
N VAL A 44 -8.39 -11.25 1.18
CA VAL A 44 -6.93 -11.17 1.10
C VAL A 44 -6.30 -12.19 0.14
N HIS A 45 -6.97 -13.31 -0.15
CA HIS A 45 -6.51 -14.28 -1.13
C HIS A 45 -6.67 -13.80 -2.58
N GLN A 46 -7.48 -12.76 -2.81
CA GLN A 46 -7.71 -12.16 -4.13
C GLN A 46 -6.79 -10.95 -4.39
N HIS A 47 -6.09 -10.44 -3.38
CA HIS A 47 -5.24 -9.24 -3.51
C HIS A 47 -3.92 -9.49 -4.23
N HIS A 48 -3.57 -10.74 -4.54
CA HIS A 48 -2.25 -11.07 -5.07
C HIS A 48 -1.93 -10.29 -6.37
N ASP A 49 -2.88 -10.24 -7.30
CA ASP A 49 -2.72 -9.49 -8.55
C ASP A 49 -2.66 -7.97 -8.32
N ALA A 50 -3.49 -7.46 -7.42
CA ALA A 50 -3.52 -6.03 -7.08
C ALA A 50 -2.21 -5.57 -6.41
N TYR A 51 -1.67 -6.39 -5.49
CA TYR A 51 -0.36 -6.15 -4.88
C TYR A 51 0.77 -6.22 -5.90
N ALA A 52 0.77 -7.21 -6.81
CA ALA A 52 1.78 -7.31 -7.85
C ALA A 52 1.79 -6.05 -8.73
N ALA A 53 0.62 -5.59 -9.18
CA ALA A 53 0.48 -4.38 -10.00
C ALA A 53 0.96 -3.12 -9.27
N ALA A 54 0.60 -2.96 -7.99
CA ALA A 54 1.05 -1.83 -7.18
C ALA A 54 2.58 -1.84 -6.98
N VAL A 55 3.17 -3.00 -6.69
CA VAL A 55 4.63 -3.15 -6.54
C VAL A 55 5.36 -2.83 -7.84
N GLU A 56 4.88 -3.31 -8.98
CA GLU A 56 5.48 -2.99 -10.28
C GLU A 56 5.42 -1.49 -10.59
N ALA A 57 4.29 -0.83 -10.31
CA ALA A 57 4.15 0.61 -10.51
C ALA A 57 5.12 1.41 -9.63
N VAL A 58 5.24 1.03 -8.35
CA VAL A 58 6.22 1.63 -7.42
C VAL A 58 7.65 1.39 -7.92
N GLN A 59 7.96 0.19 -8.37
CA GLN A 59 9.30 -0.17 -8.80
C GLN A 59 9.70 0.54 -10.09
N ARG A 60 8.78 0.71 -11.05
CA ARG A 60 8.99 1.52 -12.26
C ARG A 60 9.24 2.98 -11.94
N ALA A 61 8.41 3.55 -11.06
CA ALA A 61 8.52 4.96 -10.71
C ALA A 61 9.79 5.28 -9.90
N LEU A 62 10.21 4.38 -9.00
CA LEU A 62 11.44 4.55 -8.21
C LEU A 62 12.70 4.15 -8.97
N ASN A 63 12.59 3.28 -9.98
CA ASN A 63 13.71 2.79 -10.75
C ASN A 63 13.47 2.90 -12.27
N PRO A 64 13.41 4.13 -12.81
CA PRO A 64 13.18 4.35 -14.23
C PRO A 64 14.32 3.79 -15.12
N ALA A 65 15.52 3.58 -14.56
CA ALA A 65 16.70 3.10 -15.28
C ALA A 65 16.80 1.55 -15.33
N ALA A 66 16.08 0.79 -14.49
CA ALA A 66 16.14 -0.68 -14.48
C ALA A 66 15.38 -1.35 -15.64
N GLN A 67 14.78 -0.57 -16.55
CA GLN A 67 14.23 -1.07 -17.81
C GLN A 67 15.33 -1.42 -18.85
N GLY A 68 16.62 -1.23 -18.52
CA GLY A 68 17.74 -1.75 -19.30
C GLY A 68 17.96 -3.25 -19.07
N PRO A 69 18.52 -3.99 -20.05
CA PRO A 69 18.68 -5.44 -19.96
C PRO A 69 19.45 -5.80 -18.68
N ARG A 70 18.78 -6.55 -17.82
CA ARG A 70 19.34 -7.06 -16.57
C ARG A 70 20.60 -7.87 -16.90
N PRO A 71 21.80 -7.53 -16.40
CA PRO A 71 22.98 -8.35 -16.60
C PRO A 71 22.74 -9.69 -15.90
N GLN A 72 22.70 -10.75 -16.71
CA GLN A 72 22.58 -12.13 -16.24
C GLN A 72 23.99 -12.63 -15.87
N PRO A 73 24.16 -13.30 -14.71
CA PRO A 73 25.44 -13.88 -14.31
C PRO A 73 25.88 -15.04 -15.21
#